data_AF-A0A417QWI2-F1
#
_entry.id   AF-A0A417QWI2-F1
#
_cell.length_a   1.000
_cell.length_b   1.000
_cell.length_c   1.000
_cell.angle_alpha   90.00
_cell.angle_beta   90.00
_cell.angle_gamma   90.00
#
_symmetry.space_group_name_H-M   'P 1'
#
loop_
_entity.id
_entity.type
_entity.pdbx_description
1 polymer ?
#
loop_
_entity_poly.entity_id
_entity_poly.type
_entity_poly.pdbx_seq_one_letter_code
_entity_poly.pdbx_strand_id
1 'polypeptide(L)'
;MNKEWSELNKTMQAQIKKKDTYKRGIDTLLTLRSQLIQTLVSFKEELCREDFNSIPFINADGYHSKTIAYSIWHIFRIEDIVVHTVINEDEQVFFAGNYQERINSPIITTGNELMKQQIADFSKQLNLEELYLYIFEVWESTEKMLERLSYDELKRKIPKERKGYLESLNVVNDNEKAIWLIDYWCNKDICGLIQMPFSRHWIMHTEACLRIKNKIHS
;
A
#
# COMPACT_ATOMS: atom_id res chain seq x y z
N MET A 1 10.68 14.87 -3.86
CA MET A 1 9.24 14.66 -3.63
C MET A 1 8.49 15.38 -4.72
N ASN A 2 7.61 14.70 -5.43
CA ASN A 2 6.72 15.28 -6.43
C ASN A 2 5.88 16.37 -5.73
N LYS A 3 5.99 17.61 -6.19
CA LYS A 3 5.35 18.77 -5.56
C LYS A 3 3.83 18.66 -5.62
N GLU A 4 3.28 18.15 -6.73
CA GLU A 4 1.85 18.00 -6.92
C GLU A 4 1.26 16.99 -5.93
N TRP A 5 1.85 15.79 -5.82
CA TRP A 5 1.41 14.77 -4.87
C TRP A 5 1.49 15.24 -3.42
N SER A 6 2.55 15.99 -3.09
CA SER A 6 2.69 16.61 -1.77
C SER A 6 1.58 17.60 -1.46
N GLU A 7 1.24 18.48 -2.40
CA GLU A 7 0.16 19.46 -2.22
C GLU A 7 -1.23 18.81 -2.19
N LEU A 8 -1.48 17.80 -3.03
CA LEU A 8 -2.72 17.01 -2.98
C LEU A 8 -2.88 16.33 -1.62
N ASN A 9 -1.85 15.64 -1.12
CA ASN A 9 -1.88 14.99 0.18
C ASN A 9 -2.09 16.00 1.33
N LYS A 10 -1.39 17.13 1.30
CA LYS A 10 -1.56 18.21 2.29
C LYS A 10 -2.98 18.77 2.29
N THR A 11 -3.53 19.00 1.10
CA THR A 11 -4.90 19.50 0.89
C THR A 11 -5.94 18.51 1.40
N MET A 12 -5.81 17.24 1.01
CA MET A 12 -6.66 16.14 1.47
C MET A 12 -6.66 16.04 3.01
N GLN A 13 -5.49 16.07 3.64
CA GLN A 13 -5.37 15.99 5.11
C GLN A 13 -6.07 17.15 5.84
N ALA A 14 -6.08 18.34 5.24
CA ALA A 14 -6.76 19.51 5.81
C ALA A 14 -8.29 19.42 5.68
N GLN A 15 -8.77 18.91 4.54
CA GLN A 15 -10.20 18.81 4.21
C GLN A 15 -10.89 17.65 4.95
N ILE A 16 -10.26 16.47 4.98
CA ILE A 16 -10.88 15.26 5.55
C ILE A 16 -11.19 15.37 7.05
N LYS A 17 -10.51 16.29 7.76
CA LYS A 17 -10.68 16.53 9.20
C LYS A 17 -11.93 17.36 9.55
N LYS A 18 -12.62 17.96 8.58
CA LYS A 18 -13.76 18.86 8.85
C LYS A 18 -15.04 18.39 8.17
N LYS A 19 -16.17 18.50 8.89
CA LYS A 19 -17.49 18.01 8.45
C LYS A 19 -17.99 18.67 7.17
N ASP A 20 -17.65 19.94 6.97
CA ASP A 20 -18.04 20.75 5.83
C ASP A 20 -17.23 20.44 4.56
N THR A 21 -16.04 19.87 4.70
CA THR A 21 -15.10 19.66 3.59
C THR A 21 -14.66 18.21 3.38
N TYR A 22 -15.12 17.26 4.20
CA TYR A 22 -14.64 15.88 4.14
C TYR A 22 -14.88 15.20 2.79
N LYS A 23 -16.04 15.40 2.14
CA LYS A 23 -16.31 14.82 0.81
C LYS A 23 -15.29 15.31 -0.23
N ARG A 24 -15.01 16.62 -0.25
CA ARG A 24 -13.93 17.18 -1.08
C ARG A 24 -12.55 16.61 -0.71
N GLY A 25 -12.34 16.30 0.57
CA GLY A 25 -11.15 15.58 1.04
C GLY A 25 -11.04 14.18 0.43
N ILE A 26 -12.13 13.42 0.39
CA ILE A 26 -12.20 12.12 -0.29
C ILE A 26 -11.97 12.30 -1.80
N ASP A 27 -12.59 13.27 -2.46
CA ASP A 27 -12.37 13.51 -3.90
C ASP A 27 -10.90 13.86 -4.20
N THR A 28 -10.26 14.64 -3.33
CA THR A 28 -8.83 14.98 -3.43
C THR A 28 -7.95 13.75 -3.21
N LEU A 29 -8.34 12.86 -2.29
CA LEU A 29 -7.67 11.57 -2.10
C LEU A 29 -7.76 10.68 -3.34
N LEU A 30 -8.96 10.55 -3.92
CA LEU A 30 -9.19 9.75 -5.13
C LEU A 30 -8.38 10.30 -6.32
N THR A 31 -8.30 11.62 -6.45
CA THR A 31 -7.44 12.28 -7.45
C THR A 31 -5.97 11.89 -7.26
N LEU A 32 -5.46 11.99 -6.03
CA LEU A 32 -4.09 11.58 -5.71
C LEU A 32 -3.84 10.10 -6.03
N ARG A 33 -4.77 9.23 -5.63
CA ARG A 33 -4.67 7.78 -5.84
C ARG A 33 -4.69 7.43 -7.32
N SER A 34 -5.55 8.08 -8.11
CA SER A 34 -5.60 7.95 -9.57
C SER A 34 -4.25 8.29 -10.23
N GLN A 35 -3.60 9.38 -9.83
CA GLN A 35 -2.27 9.74 -10.35
C GLN A 35 -1.19 8.70 -9.98
N LEU A 36 -1.24 8.20 -8.74
CA LEU A 36 -0.26 7.23 -8.24
C LEU A 36 -0.44 5.87 -8.92
N ILE A 37 -1.67 5.35 -9.03
CA ILE A 37 -1.91 4.07 -9.72
C ILE A 37 -1.55 4.18 -11.20
N GLN A 38 -1.86 5.29 -11.87
CA GLN A 38 -1.46 5.50 -13.26
C GLN A 38 0.06 5.45 -13.44
N THR A 39 0.81 6.00 -12.49
CA THR A 39 2.28 5.90 -12.49
C THR A 39 2.77 4.47 -12.29
N LEU A 40 2.16 3.70 -11.38
CA LEU A 40 2.53 2.30 -11.16
C LEU A 40 2.18 1.42 -12.37
N VAL A 41 1.09 1.74 -13.08
CA VAL A 41 0.64 1.02 -14.28
C VAL A 41 1.55 1.34 -15.48
N SER A 42 2.03 2.58 -15.63
CA SER A 42 2.92 2.94 -16.74
C SER A 42 4.19 2.08 -16.79
N PHE A 43 4.65 1.59 -15.63
CA PHE A 43 5.81 0.69 -15.55
C PHE A 43 5.64 -0.60 -16.35
N LYS A 44 4.42 -1.09 -16.60
CA LYS A 44 4.20 -2.27 -17.44
C LYS A 44 4.63 -2.05 -18.90
N GLU A 45 4.47 -0.83 -19.39
CA GLU A 45 4.79 -0.45 -20.77
C GLU A 45 6.24 0.03 -20.88
N GLU A 46 6.76 0.62 -19.81
CA GLU A 46 8.05 1.30 -19.80
C GLU A 46 9.24 0.40 -19.41
N LEU A 47 9.00 -0.71 -18.70
CA LEU A 47 10.05 -1.53 -18.09
C LEU A 47 10.01 -2.99 -18.57
N CYS A 48 11.18 -3.63 -18.61
CA CYS A 48 11.27 -5.08 -18.81
C CYS A 48 11.16 -5.84 -17.48
N ARG A 49 10.98 -7.16 -17.55
CA ARG A 49 10.77 -8.01 -16.36
C ARG A 49 11.91 -7.88 -15.34
N GLU A 50 13.14 -7.76 -15.82
CA GLU A 50 14.35 -7.69 -15.01
C GLU A 50 14.43 -6.39 -14.20
N ASP A 51 13.86 -5.30 -14.70
CA ASP A 51 13.85 -4.00 -14.02
C ASP A 51 13.02 -4.08 -12.73
N PHE A 52 11.95 -4.87 -12.73
CA PHE A 52 11.06 -5.04 -11.58
C PHE A 52 11.73 -5.72 -10.38
N ASN A 53 12.74 -6.56 -10.62
CA ASN A 53 13.53 -7.22 -9.57
C ASN A 53 14.94 -6.61 -9.39
N SER A 54 15.24 -5.49 -10.06
CA SER A 54 16.51 -4.80 -9.92
C SER A 54 16.57 -3.99 -8.63
N ILE A 55 17.72 -4.05 -7.93
CA ILE A 55 17.94 -3.41 -6.63
C ILE A 55 19.19 -2.49 -6.66
N PRO A 56 19.18 -1.42 -7.48
CA PRO A 56 20.37 -0.60 -7.72
C PRO A 56 20.89 0.15 -6.48
N PHE A 57 20.09 0.22 -5.42
CA PHE A 57 20.42 0.90 -4.16
C PHE A 57 20.47 -0.06 -2.95
N ILE A 58 20.96 -1.29 -3.13
CA ILE A 58 20.96 -2.34 -2.10
C ILE A 58 21.59 -1.94 -0.74
N ASN A 59 22.54 -1.01 -0.75
CA ASN A 59 23.25 -0.52 0.44
C ASN A 59 22.76 0.86 0.92
N ALA A 60 21.75 1.45 0.28
CA ALA A 60 21.20 2.72 0.71
C ALA A 60 20.17 2.52 1.83
N ASP A 61 19.96 3.58 2.61
CA ASP A 61 18.85 3.65 3.56
C ASP A 61 17.57 4.20 2.89
N GLY A 62 16.40 3.79 3.38
CA GLY A 62 15.10 4.29 2.94
C GLY A 62 14.45 3.50 1.81
N TYR A 63 13.31 4.01 1.30
CA TYR A 63 12.40 3.25 0.43
C TYR A 63 12.99 2.81 -0.92
N HIS A 64 13.93 3.58 -1.47
CA HIS A 64 14.57 3.29 -2.75
C HIS A 64 15.59 2.14 -2.67
N SER A 65 15.91 1.65 -1.47
CA SER A 65 16.68 0.40 -1.27
C SER A 65 15.90 -0.87 -1.60
N LYS A 66 14.60 -0.75 -1.89
CA LYS A 66 13.72 -1.85 -2.31
C LYS A 66 13.75 -2.01 -3.84
N THR A 67 13.00 -2.99 -4.36
CA THR A 67 12.73 -3.13 -5.79
C THR A 67 11.36 -2.54 -6.14
N ILE A 68 11.06 -2.42 -7.44
CA ILE A 68 9.76 -1.95 -7.93
C ILE A 68 8.66 -2.97 -7.62
N ALA A 69 8.87 -4.26 -7.92
CA ALA A 69 7.86 -5.30 -7.66
C ALA A 69 7.53 -5.43 -6.17
N TYR A 70 8.54 -5.41 -5.30
CA TYR A 70 8.33 -5.40 -3.85
C TYR A 70 7.52 -4.19 -3.42
N SER A 71 7.83 -3.00 -3.95
CA SER A 71 7.15 -1.77 -3.53
C SER A 71 5.67 -1.78 -3.92
N ILE A 72 5.34 -2.30 -5.12
CA ILE A 72 3.95 -2.50 -5.54
C ILE A 72 3.26 -3.51 -4.62
N TRP A 73 3.83 -4.70 -4.43
CA TRP A 73 3.30 -5.70 -3.50
C TRP A 73 3.05 -5.09 -2.11
N HIS A 74 4.04 -4.39 -1.56
CA HIS A 74 4.02 -3.85 -0.22
C HIS A 74 2.94 -2.77 -0.03
N ILE A 75 2.75 -1.88 -1.01
CA ILE A 75 1.64 -0.90 -1.00
C ILE A 75 0.30 -1.62 -0.84
N PHE A 76 0.01 -2.53 -1.76
CA PHE A 76 -1.32 -3.12 -1.86
C PHE A 76 -1.56 -4.23 -0.84
N ARG A 77 -0.52 -4.87 -0.33
CA ARG A 77 -0.65 -5.82 0.77
C ARG A 77 -1.02 -5.12 2.07
N ILE A 78 -0.41 -3.97 2.37
CA ILE A 78 -0.82 -3.14 3.51
C ILE A 78 -2.25 -2.62 3.30
N GLU A 79 -2.55 -2.11 2.11
CA GLU A 79 -3.88 -1.56 1.83
C GLU A 79 -4.99 -2.59 1.98
N ASP A 80 -4.82 -3.80 1.40
CA ASP A 80 -5.76 -4.91 1.50
C ASP A 80 -6.05 -5.28 2.96
N ILE A 81 -5.00 -5.48 3.78
CA ILE A 81 -5.17 -5.77 5.21
C ILE A 81 -5.94 -4.65 5.91
N VAL A 82 -5.57 -3.39 5.66
CA VAL A 82 -6.18 -2.25 6.34
C VAL A 82 -7.64 -2.07 5.93
N VAL A 83 -7.97 -2.12 4.63
CA VAL A 83 -9.34 -1.93 4.19
C VAL A 83 -10.23 -3.12 4.57
N HIS A 84 -9.80 -4.34 4.29
CA HIS A 84 -10.65 -5.51 4.43
C HIS A 84 -10.70 -6.00 5.88
N THR A 85 -9.54 -6.29 6.45
CA THR A 85 -9.48 -6.79 7.82
C THR A 85 -9.69 -5.70 8.86
N VAL A 86 -9.08 -4.52 8.73
CA VAL A 86 -9.11 -3.50 9.80
C VAL A 86 -10.34 -2.60 9.75
N ILE A 87 -10.86 -2.28 8.57
CA ILE A 87 -12.01 -1.37 8.44
C ILE A 87 -13.31 -2.13 8.22
N ASN A 88 -13.37 -3.04 7.23
CA ASN A 88 -14.61 -3.67 6.77
C ASN A 88 -15.01 -4.94 7.52
N GLU A 89 -14.07 -5.64 8.15
CA GLU A 89 -14.33 -6.95 8.81
C GLU A 89 -14.66 -8.06 7.82
N ASP A 90 -14.12 -7.98 6.61
CA ASP A 90 -14.29 -8.99 5.58
C ASP A 90 -12.96 -9.67 5.23
N GLU A 91 -13.07 -10.68 4.37
CA GLU A 91 -11.93 -11.42 3.86
C GLU A 91 -11.09 -10.53 2.94
N GLN A 92 -9.77 -10.62 3.10
CA GLN A 92 -8.81 -9.89 2.27
C GLN A 92 -8.88 -10.40 0.83
N VAL A 93 -8.80 -9.49 -0.14
CA VAL A 93 -8.80 -9.81 -1.57
C VAL A 93 -7.71 -10.84 -1.87
N PHE A 94 -6.56 -10.72 -1.20
CA PHE A 94 -5.43 -11.63 -1.35
C PHE A 94 -5.81 -13.10 -1.16
N PHE A 95 -6.67 -13.40 -0.17
CA PHE A 95 -7.12 -14.76 0.13
C PHE A 95 -8.33 -15.15 -0.70
N ALA A 96 -9.35 -14.28 -0.79
CA ALA A 96 -10.57 -14.56 -1.54
C ALA A 96 -10.31 -14.84 -3.02
N GLY A 97 -9.33 -14.15 -3.63
CA GLY A 97 -8.94 -14.30 -5.03
C GLY A 97 -7.87 -15.36 -5.31
N ASN A 98 -7.43 -16.12 -4.28
CA ASN A 98 -6.29 -17.03 -4.33
C ASN A 98 -5.01 -16.39 -4.92
N TYR A 99 -4.78 -15.11 -4.58
CA TYR A 99 -3.68 -14.35 -5.18
C TYR A 99 -2.30 -14.80 -4.68
N GLN A 100 -2.21 -15.45 -3.51
CA GLN A 100 -0.94 -16.01 -3.06
C GLN A 100 -0.36 -16.98 -4.10
N GLU A 101 -1.17 -17.95 -4.54
CA GLU A 101 -0.76 -18.95 -5.51
C GLU A 101 -0.58 -18.33 -6.90
N ARG A 102 -1.55 -17.51 -7.35
CA ARG A 102 -1.53 -16.88 -8.68
C ARG A 102 -0.31 -15.97 -8.88
N ILE A 103 -0.01 -15.13 -7.89
CA ILE A 103 1.17 -14.25 -7.90
C ILE A 103 2.46 -15.05 -7.70
N ASN A 104 2.37 -16.30 -7.21
CA ASN A 104 3.51 -17.09 -6.76
C ASN A 104 4.29 -16.35 -5.66
N SER A 105 3.56 -15.78 -4.69
CA SER A 105 4.17 -15.08 -3.56
C SER A 105 4.63 -16.08 -2.50
N PRO A 106 5.92 -16.09 -2.11
CA PRO A 106 6.42 -16.97 -1.06
C PRO A 106 6.03 -16.52 0.36
N ILE A 107 5.42 -15.34 0.50
CA ILE A 107 4.98 -14.78 1.77
C ILE A 107 3.53 -14.28 1.67
N ILE A 108 2.84 -14.30 2.82
CA ILE A 108 1.51 -13.68 2.99
C ILE A 108 1.59 -12.32 3.68
N THR A 109 2.78 -11.98 4.19
CA THR A 109 3.04 -10.81 5.02
C THR A 109 3.20 -9.54 4.18
N THR A 110 3.25 -8.39 4.85
CA THR A 110 3.57 -7.10 4.24
C THR A 110 5.00 -7.02 3.68
N GLY A 111 5.88 -7.97 3.98
CA GLY A 111 7.26 -8.02 3.48
C GLY A 111 8.28 -7.15 4.24
N ASN A 112 7.87 -6.51 5.34
CA ASN A 112 8.74 -5.65 6.18
C ASN A 112 9.98 -6.39 6.73
N GLU A 113 9.90 -7.70 6.86
CA GLU A 113 10.98 -8.58 7.29
C GLU A 113 12.09 -8.76 6.24
N LEU A 114 11.79 -8.51 4.95
CA LEU A 114 12.71 -8.77 3.86
C LEU A 114 13.81 -7.71 3.78
N MET A 115 15.06 -8.16 3.65
CA MET A 115 16.23 -7.29 3.60
C MET A 115 17.13 -7.58 2.39
N LYS A 116 17.67 -6.50 1.79
CA LYS A 116 18.69 -6.54 0.73
C LYS A 116 18.34 -7.56 -0.35
N GLN A 117 19.17 -8.58 -0.54
CA GLN A 117 19.02 -9.60 -1.58
C GLN A 117 17.69 -10.37 -1.47
N GLN A 118 17.15 -10.58 -0.26
CA GLN A 118 15.86 -11.25 -0.09
C GLN A 118 14.72 -10.50 -0.80
N ILE A 119 14.82 -9.18 -0.90
CA ILE A 119 13.82 -8.36 -1.61
C ILE A 119 13.90 -8.62 -3.11
N ALA A 120 15.11 -8.71 -3.66
CA ALA A 120 15.32 -9.01 -5.08
C ALA A 120 14.88 -10.45 -5.40
N ASP A 121 15.21 -11.41 -4.55
CA ASP A 121 14.83 -12.83 -4.72
C ASP A 121 13.32 -13.03 -4.59
N PHE A 122 12.66 -12.32 -3.67
CA PHE A 122 11.20 -12.24 -3.57
C PHE A 122 10.60 -11.69 -4.87
N SER A 123 11.10 -10.55 -5.33
CA SER A 123 10.60 -9.86 -6.53
C SER A 123 10.75 -10.70 -7.80
N LYS A 124 11.77 -11.55 -7.87
CA LYS A 124 12.02 -12.44 -9.00
C LYS A 124 11.00 -13.58 -9.09
N GLN A 125 10.41 -14.00 -7.97
CA GLN A 125 9.43 -15.08 -7.94
C GLN A 125 8.04 -14.65 -8.41
N LEU A 126 7.71 -13.36 -8.25
CA LEU A 126 6.36 -12.88 -8.51
C LEU A 126 5.99 -12.94 -9.99
N ASN A 127 4.78 -13.44 -10.24
CA ASN A 127 4.05 -13.24 -11.49
C ASN A 127 3.49 -11.81 -11.50
N LEU A 128 4.06 -10.96 -12.35
CA LEU A 128 3.69 -9.54 -12.41
C LEU A 128 2.26 -9.33 -12.91
N GLU A 129 1.78 -10.14 -13.86
CA GLU A 129 0.43 -9.96 -14.38
C GLU A 129 -0.63 -10.22 -13.30
N GLU A 130 -0.46 -11.31 -12.55
CA GLU A 130 -1.33 -11.63 -11.42
C GLU A 130 -1.17 -10.62 -10.27
N LEU A 131 0.03 -10.07 -10.07
CA LEU A 131 0.26 -8.99 -9.10
C LEU A 131 -0.56 -7.76 -9.49
N TYR A 132 -0.56 -7.37 -10.76
CA TYR A 132 -1.35 -6.22 -11.21
C TYR A 132 -2.87 -6.47 -11.13
N LEU A 133 -3.34 -7.69 -11.41
CA LEU A 133 -4.75 -8.03 -11.20
C LEU A 133 -5.16 -7.86 -9.73
N TYR A 134 -4.33 -8.35 -8.81
CA TYR A 134 -4.52 -8.17 -7.37
C TYR A 134 -4.57 -6.70 -6.96
N ILE A 135 -3.61 -5.87 -7.41
CA ILE A 135 -3.59 -4.45 -7.00
C ILE A 135 -4.82 -3.69 -7.51
N PHE A 136 -5.32 -4.02 -8.71
CA PHE A 136 -6.53 -3.38 -9.24
C PHE A 136 -7.76 -3.75 -8.43
N GLU A 137 -7.90 -5.02 -8.03
CA GLU A 137 -9.03 -5.46 -7.22
C GLU A 137 -9.03 -4.81 -5.82
N VAL A 138 -7.86 -4.71 -5.17
CA VAL A 138 -7.70 -3.97 -3.89
C VAL A 138 -7.94 -2.48 -4.05
N TRP A 139 -7.43 -1.87 -5.13
CA TRP A 139 -7.63 -0.46 -5.42
C TRP A 139 -9.11 -0.13 -5.59
N GLU A 140 -9.83 -0.90 -6.42
CA GLU A 140 -11.26 -0.70 -6.67
C GLU A 140 -12.12 -0.93 -5.41
N SER A 141 -11.82 -1.97 -4.61
CA SER A 141 -12.56 -2.22 -3.37
C SER A 141 -12.37 -1.07 -2.38
N THR A 142 -11.14 -0.53 -2.30
CA THR A 142 -10.81 0.61 -1.45
C THR A 142 -11.49 1.89 -1.90
N GLU A 143 -11.52 2.20 -3.21
CA GLU A 143 -12.23 3.39 -3.71
C GLU A 143 -13.73 3.32 -3.42
N LYS A 144 -14.37 2.17 -3.67
CA LYS A 144 -15.79 1.94 -3.34
C LYS A 144 -16.08 2.14 -1.85
N MET A 145 -15.16 1.74 -0.97
CA MET A 145 -15.28 1.98 0.47
C MET A 145 -15.16 3.47 0.79
N LEU A 146 -14.15 4.15 0.26
CA LEU A 146 -13.89 5.58 0.51
C LEU A 146 -15.07 6.48 0.11
N GLU A 147 -15.70 6.22 -1.04
CA GLU A 147 -16.84 6.99 -1.54
C GLU A 147 -18.06 6.92 -0.60
N ARG A 148 -18.26 5.76 0.03
CA ARG A 148 -19.39 5.47 0.91
C ARG A 148 -19.23 6.03 2.32
N LEU A 149 -18.00 6.31 2.76
CA LEU A 149 -17.74 6.81 4.10
C LEU A 149 -18.48 8.14 4.36
N SER A 150 -19.16 8.18 5.50
CA SER A 150 -19.68 9.39 6.12
C SER A 150 -18.62 10.06 7.00
N TYR A 151 -18.82 11.34 7.33
CA TYR A 151 -17.90 12.06 8.20
C TYR A 151 -17.80 11.45 9.62
N ASP A 152 -18.89 10.92 10.15
CA ASP A 152 -18.90 10.35 11.49
C ASP A 152 -18.15 9.01 11.52
N GLU A 153 -18.22 8.22 10.45
CA GLU A 153 -17.41 7.00 10.29
C GLU A 153 -15.91 7.28 10.24
N LEU A 154 -15.47 8.43 9.68
CA LEU A 154 -14.04 8.80 9.67
C LEU A 154 -13.44 8.86 11.09
N LYS A 155 -14.26 9.12 12.11
CA LYS A 155 -13.85 9.19 13.52
C LYS A 155 -13.98 7.86 14.25
N ARG A 156 -14.51 6.82 13.59
CA ARG A 156 -14.64 5.48 14.16
C ARG A 156 -13.25 4.95 14.48
N LYS A 157 -13.01 4.67 15.76
CA LYS A 157 -11.81 3.98 16.23
C LYS A 157 -11.91 2.50 15.92
N ILE A 158 -10.76 1.89 15.69
CA ILE A 158 -10.67 0.44 15.52
C ILE A 158 -10.91 -0.24 16.89
N PRO A 159 -11.82 -1.23 16.99
CA PRO A 159 -12.05 -1.98 18.22
C PRO A 159 -10.78 -2.71 18.69
N LYS A 160 -10.62 -2.89 20.01
CA LYS A 160 -9.41 -3.53 20.58
C LYS A 160 -9.31 -5.00 20.19
N GLU A 161 -10.45 -5.66 20.05
CA GLU A 161 -10.59 -7.05 19.63
C GLU A 161 -10.00 -7.27 18.23
N ARG A 162 -9.97 -6.22 17.40
CA ARG A 162 -9.39 -6.27 16.06
C ARG A 162 -7.92 -6.63 16.07
N LYS A 163 -7.18 -6.18 17.09
CA LYS A 163 -5.75 -6.46 17.23
C LYS A 163 -5.50 -7.97 17.33
N GLY A 164 -6.23 -8.66 18.22
CA GLY A 164 -6.07 -10.11 18.40
C GLY A 164 -6.43 -10.90 17.14
N TYR A 165 -7.46 -10.46 16.40
CA TYR A 165 -7.78 -11.08 15.12
C TYR A 165 -6.65 -10.89 14.09
N LEU A 166 -6.14 -9.67 13.92
CA LEU A 166 -5.00 -9.40 13.02
C LEU A 166 -3.76 -10.23 13.35
N GLU A 167 -3.42 -10.35 14.64
CA GLU A 167 -2.31 -11.18 15.11
C GLU A 167 -2.51 -12.64 14.72
N SER A 168 -3.74 -13.17 14.87
CA SER A 168 -4.05 -14.56 14.51
C SER A 168 -3.91 -14.88 13.02
N LEU A 169 -3.99 -13.87 12.14
CA LEU A 169 -3.87 -14.04 10.70
C LEU A 169 -2.42 -14.20 10.21
N ASN A 170 -1.42 -13.84 11.02
CA ASN A 170 0.01 -13.90 10.66
C ASN A 170 0.36 -13.16 9.33
N VAL A 171 -0.43 -12.14 8.98
CA VAL A 171 -0.24 -11.30 7.78
C VAL A 171 0.72 -10.13 8.00
N VAL A 172 1.23 -9.98 9.22
CA VAL A 172 2.34 -9.12 9.57
C VAL A 172 3.34 -10.01 10.31
N ASN A 173 4.62 -9.92 9.94
CA ASN A 173 5.66 -10.74 10.56
C ASN A 173 5.89 -10.33 12.04
N ASP A 174 6.17 -11.30 12.90
CA ASP A 174 6.37 -11.07 14.35
C ASP A 174 7.68 -10.35 14.70
N ASN A 175 8.57 -10.13 13.73
CA ASN A 175 9.78 -9.35 13.91
C ASN A 175 9.45 -7.92 14.39
N GLU A 176 10.24 -7.38 15.31
CA GLU A 176 10.12 -6.00 15.82
C GLU A 176 9.99 -4.95 14.71
N LYS A 177 10.58 -5.19 13.53
CA LYS A 177 10.50 -4.31 12.36
C LYS A 177 9.12 -4.22 11.71
N ALA A 178 8.25 -5.19 11.98
CA ALA A 178 6.95 -5.37 11.32
C ALA A 178 5.79 -5.35 12.32
N ILE A 179 5.94 -5.99 13.50
CA ILE A 179 4.85 -6.18 14.47
C ILE A 179 4.21 -4.87 14.96
N TRP A 180 4.98 -3.78 14.99
CA TRP A 180 4.49 -2.45 15.36
C TRP A 180 3.38 -1.93 14.42
N LEU A 181 3.25 -2.47 13.20
CA LEU A 181 2.21 -2.08 12.24
C LEU A 181 0.81 -2.39 12.76
N ILE A 182 0.62 -3.54 13.42
CA ILE A 182 -0.67 -3.92 14.00
C ILE A 182 -1.07 -2.88 15.06
N ASP A 183 -0.15 -2.56 15.97
CA ASP A 183 -0.37 -1.52 16.97
C ASP A 183 -0.62 -0.16 16.34
N TYR A 184 0.12 0.18 15.29
CA TYR A 184 -0.08 1.42 14.58
C TYR A 184 -1.50 1.51 14.01
N TRP A 185 -1.98 0.51 13.27
CA TRP A 185 -3.31 0.53 12.65
C TRP A 185 -4.43 0.51 13.67
N CYS A 186 -4.36 -0.37 14.68
CA CYS A 186 -5.41 -0.51 15.70
C CYS A 186 -5.52 0.71 16.63
N ASN A 187 -4.49 1.56 16.71
CA ASN A 187 -4.52 2.81 17.49
C ASN A 187 -5.00 4.03 16.68
N LYS A 188 -5.44 3.85 15.42
CA LYS A 188 -6.02 4.93 14.60
C LYS A 188 -7.54 4.91 14.58
N ASP A 189 -8.11 6.01 14.13
CA ASP A 189 -9.42 6.05 13.52
C ASP A 189 -9.30 5.88 11.99
N ILE A 190 -10.42 5.72 11.30
CA ILE A 190 -10.44 5.59 9.83
C ILE A 190 -9.76 6.79 9.17
N CYS A 191 -9.96 8.00 9.69
CA CYS A 191 -9.28 9.21 9.21
C CYS A 191 -7.74 9.06 9.26
N GLY A 192 -7.20 8.55 10.36
CA GLY A 192 -5.78 8.29 10.51
C GLY A 192 -5.24 7.22 9.56
N LEU A 193 -6.03 6.19 9.26
CA LEU A 193 -5.69 5.15 8.28
C LEU A 193 -5.71 5.69 6.84
N ILE A 194 -6.63 6.61 6.53
CA ILE A 194 -6.65 7.29 5.23
C ILE A 194 -5.40 8.15 5.02
N GLN A 195 -4.97 8.88 6.05
CA GLN A 195 -3.88 9.84 5.94
C GLN A 195 -2.48 9.23 5.74
N MET A 196 -2.34 7.92 5.95
CA MET A 196 -1.04 7.25 5.92
C MET A 196 -1.07 6.02 4.99
N PRO A 197 -1.65 4.85 5.36
CA PRO A 197 -1.78 3.70 4.46
C PRO A 197 -2.33 4.02 3.06
N PHE A 198 -3.38 4.84 2.95
CA PHE A 198 -4.06 5.06 1.66
C PHE A 198 -3.56 6.28 0.87
N SER A 199 -2.61 7.04 1.42
CA SER A 199 -2.09 8.26 0.78
C SER A 199 -0.57 8.38 0.87
N ARG A 200 -0.02 8.77 2.02
CA ARG A 200 1.41 9.08 2.16
C ARG A 200 2.29 7.86 1.92
N HIS A 201 1.84 6.67 2.32
CA HIS A 201 2.54 5.41 2.06
C HIS A 201 2.72 5.16 0.56
N TRP A 202 1.65 5.32 -0.22
CA TRP A 202 1.70 5.21 -1.68
C TRP A 202 2.70 6.19 -2.30
N ILE A 203 2.67 7.47 -1.89
CA ILE A 203 3.60 8.49 -2.40
C ILE A 203 5.05 8.05 -2.17
N MET A 204 5.39 7.63 -0.95
CA MET A 204 6.77 7.27 -0.58
C MET A 204 7.30 6.11 -1.43
N HIS A 205 6.51 5.07 -1.64
CA HIS A 205 6.90 3.91 -2.42
C HIS A 205 6.87 4.18 -3.93
N THR A 206 5.90 4.93 -4.44
CA THR A 206 5.84 5.30 -5.87
C THR A 206 7.03 6.18 -6.26
N GLU A 207 7.41 7.15 -5.41
CA GLU A 207 8.62 7.95 -5.63
C GLU A 207 9.90 7.11 -5.58
N ALA A 208 9.95 6.12 -4.70
CA ALA A 208 11.07 5.19 -4.64
C ALA A 208 11.18 4.39 -5.94
N CYS A 209 10.06 3.87 -6.46
CA CYS A 209 10.01 3.18 -7.76
C CYS A 209 10.53 4.06 -8.89
N LEU A 210 10.11 5.34 -8.96
CA LEU A 210 10.60 6.28 -9.96
C LEU A 210 12.12 6.50 -9.87
N ARG A 211 12.68 6.60 -8.66
CA ARG A 211 14.14 6.71 -8.46
C ARG A 211 14.87 5.46 -8.91
N ILE A 212 14.32 4.28 -8.61
CA ILE A 212 14.87 2.98 -9.03
C ILE A 212 14.87 2.89 -10.55
N LYS A 213 13.72 3.13 -11.20
CA LYS A 213 13.57 3.20 -12.66
C LYS A 213 14.62 4.12 -13.28
N ASN A 214 14.70 5.37 -12.81
CA ASN A 214 15.64 6.35 -13.37
C ASN A 214 17.10 5.91 -13.21
N LYS A 215 17.44 5.16 -12.16
CA LYS A 215 18.81 4.66 -11.94
C LYS A 215 19.15 3.45 -12.82
N ILE A 216 18.16 2.65 -13.20
CA ILE A 216 18.36 1.50 -14.09
C ILE A 216 18.61 1.97 -15.53
N HIS A 217 17.89 3.00 -15.96
CA HIS A 217 17.99 3.54 -17.33
C HIS A 217 18.91 4.77 -17.46
N SER A 218 19.70 5.11 -16.42
CA SER A 218 20.69 6.20 -16.45
C SER A 218 22.02 5.77 -17.04
#